data_AF-A0A2V5JSB5-F1
#
_entry.id   AF-A0A2V5JSB5-F1
#
_cell.length_a   1.000
_cell.length_b   1.000
_cell.length_c   1.000
_cell.angle_alpha   90.00
_cell.angle_beta   90.00
_cell.angle_gamma   90.00
#
_symmetry.space_group_name_H-M   'P 1'
#
loop_
_entity.id
_entity.type
_entity.pdbx_description
1 polymer ?
#
loop_
_entity_poly.entity_id
_entity_poly.type
_entity_poly.pdbx_seq_one_letter_code
_entity_poly.pdbx_strand_id
1 'polypeptide(L)' 'MKLFIPIIISIFCVFNVRAATQPQTEQNPPPIDPKNMDTSVKPGDDFFRYANGAWVKRTE' A
#
# COMPACT_ATOMS: atom_id res chain seq x y z
N MET A 1 4.42 -37.21 -38.55
CA MET A 1 5.36 -37.23 -37.40
C MET A 1 6.54 -36.24 -37.54
N LYS A 2 6.91 -35.75 -38.73
CA LYS A 2 7.99 -34.73 -38.88
C LYS A 2 7.53 -33.27 -38.80
N LEU A 3 6.23 -32.98 -38.96
CA LEU A 3 5.67 -31.62 -39.06
C LEU A 3 5.07 -31.08 -37.74
N PHE A 4 4.95 -31.92 -36.71
CA PHE A 4 4.35 -31.51 -35.42
C PHE A 4 5.35 -30.84 -34.47
N ILE A 5 6.64 -31.14 -34.65
CA ILE A 5 7.74 -30.61 -33.84
C ILE A 5 7.91 -29.08 -34.01
N PRO A 6 7.88 -28.49 -35.21
CA PRO A 6 8.01 -27.02 -35.36
C PRO A 6 6.77 -26.24 -34.89
N ILE A 7 5.58 -26.86 -34.90
CA ILE A 7 4.32 -26.22 -34.48
C ILE A 7 4.27 -26.02 -32.95
N ILE A 8 4.79 -26.98 -32.19
CA ILE A 8 4.87 -26.90 -30.72
C ILE A 8 5.91 -25.84 -30.28
N ILE A 9 6.99 -25.69 -31.02
CA ILE A 9 8.04 -24.68 -30.76
C ILE A 9 7.50 -23.25 -31.01
N SER A 10 6.66 -23.06 -32.03
CA SER A 10 6.05 -21.77 -32.34
C SER A 10 5.03 -21.30 -31.30
N ILE A 11 4.36 -22.22 -30.60
CA ILE A 11 3.39 -21.90 -29.54
C ILE A 11 4.09 -21.39 -28.27
N PHE A 12 5.32 -21.84 -28.01
CA PHE A 12 6.10 -21.44 -26.84
C PHE A 12 6.67 -20.00 -26.92
N CYS A 13 6.74 -19.39 -28.11
CA CYS A 13 7.26 -18.04 -28.28
C CYS A 13 6.29 -16.92 -27.88
N VAL A 14 4.98 -17.18 -27.77
CA VAL A 14 3.96 -16.12 -27.60
C VAL A 14 3.67 -15.79 -26.13
N PHE A 15 4.14 -16.60 -25.18
CA PHE A 15 3.82 -16.44 -23.75
C PHE A 15 4.77 -15.57 -22.93
N ASN A 16 5.82 -14.99 -23.53
CA ASN A 16 6.85 -14.24 -22.78
C ASN A 16 6.65 -12.72 -22.73
N VAL A 17 5.48 -12.20 -23.12
CA VAL A 17 5.19 -10.77 -22.98
C VAL A 17 4.19 -10.55 -21.85
N ARG A 18 4.74 -10.30 -20.65
CA ARG A 18 4.33 -9.24 -19.71
C ARG A 18 5.01 -9.44 -18.35
N ALA A 19 6.19 -8.84 -18.21
CA ALA A 19 6.73 -8.45 -16.91
C ALA A 19 6.87 -6.92 -16.89
N ALA A 20 5.74 -6.22 -16.99
CA ALA A 20 5.70 -4.81 -16.61
C ALA A 20 5.51 -4.77 -15.09
N THR A 21 6.55 -4.38 -14.35
CA THR A 21 6.44 -4.07 -12.92
C THR A 21 5.37 -3.00 -12.77
N GLN A 22 4.26 -3.33 -12.09
CA GLN A 22 3.26 -2.32 -11.76
C GLN A 22 3.94 -1.24 -10.90
N PRO A 23 3.66 0.06 -11.12
CA PRO A 23 4.12 1.08 -10.20
C PRO A 23 3.60 0.70 -8.82
N GLN A 24 4.52 0.41 -7.90
CA GLN A 24 4.15 0.25 -6.51
C GLN A 24 3.68 1.62 -6.05
N THR A 25 2.37 1.81 -5.94
CA THR A 25 1.83 2.93 -5.17
C THR A 25 2.38 2.73 -3.77
N GLU A 26 3.42 3.48 -3.41
CA GLU A 26 3.86 3.56 -2.02
C GLU A 26 2.62 3.87 -1.19
N GLN A 27 2.17 2.90 -0.41
CA GLN A 27 1.12 3.14 0.58
C GLN A 27 1.77 3.97 1.67
N ASN A 28 1.75 5.29 1.47
CA ASN A 28 2.10 6.20 2.53
C ASN A 28 1.21 5.89 3.73
N PRO A 29 1.77 5.78 4.94
CA PRO A 29 0.95 5.67 6.13
C PRO A 29 -0.04 6.84 6.15
N PRO A 30 -1.24 6.65 6.72
CA PRO A 30 -2.19 7.73 6.88
C PRO A 30 -1.52 8.96 7.53
N PRO A 31 -1.88 10.19 7.09
CA PRO A 31 -1.26 11.42 7.62
C PRO A 31 -1.41 11.60 9.13
N ILE A 32 -2.36 10.89 9.76
CA ILE A 32 -2.62 10.90 11.19
C ILE A 32 -2.62 9.44 11.67
N ASP A 33 -1.79 9.12 12.66
CA ASP A 33 -1.84 7.84 13.35
C ASP A 33 -2.96 7.87 14.42
N PRO A 34 -4.03 7.06 14.28
CA PRO A 34 -5.13 7.03 15.24
C PRO A 34 -4.69 6.69 16.67
N LYS A 35 -3.54 6.03 16.86
CA LYS A 35 -3.00 5.69 18.18
C LYS A 35 -2.50 6.90 18.97
N ASN A 36 -2.28 8.03 18.31
CA ASN A 36 -1.82 9.26 18.94
C ASN A 36 -2.99 10.18 19.35
N MET A 37 -4.20 9.89 18.88
CA MET A 37 -5.38 10.68 19.14
C MET A 37 -5.96 10.42 20.53
N ASP A 38 -6.47 11.48 21.17
CA ASP A 38 -7.24 11.41 22.42
C ASP A 38 -8.72 11.71 22.14
N THR A 39 -9.51 10.66 21.90
CA THR A 39 -10.93 10.76 21.55
C THR A 39 -11.84 11.17 22.71
N SER A 40 -11.30 11.37 23.91
CA SER A 40 -12.03 11.99 25.03
C SER A 40 -12.18 13.51 24.89
N VAL A 41 -11.33 14.14 24.05
CA VAL A 41 -11.39 15.57 23.73
C VAL A 41 -12.18 15.73 22.43
N LYS A 42 -13.16 16.64 22.39
CA LYS A 42 -13.82 16.94 21.12
C LYS A 42 -12.88 17.73 20.22
N PRO A 43 -12.82 17.45 18.92
CA PRO A 43 -11.93 18.17 17.99
C PRO A 43 -12.23 19.68 17.91
N GLY A 44 -13.47 20.09 18.18
CA GLY A 44 -13.86 21.50 18.21
C GLY A 44 -13.49 22.25 19.50
N ASP A 45 -13.22 21.53 20.59
CA ASP A 45 -12.83 22.14 21.87
C ASP A 45 -11.31 22.39 21.89
N ASP A 46 -10.53 21.38 21.48
CA ASP A 46 -9.07 21.48 21.32
C ASP A 46 -8.56 20.44 20.32
N PHE A 47 -8.32 20.88 19.08
CA PHE A 47 -7.83 20.00 18.02
C PHE A 47 -6.42 19.46 18.29
N PHE A 48 -5.54 20.26 18.91
CA PHE A 48 -4.17 19.84 19.18
C PHE A 48 -4.16 18.66 20.15
N ARG A 49 -4.92 18.76 21.24
CA ARG A 49 -5.08 17.66 22.21
C ARG A 49 -5.84 16.48 21.64
N TYR A 50 -6.88 16.70 20.84
CA TYR A 50 -7.58 15.61 20.16
C TYR A 50 -6.64 14.80 19.24
N ALA A 51 -5.83 15.47 18.42
CA ALA A 51 -4.97 14.80 17.44
C ALA A 51 -3.73 14.14 18.07
N ASN A 52 -3.17 14.73 19.14
CA ASN A 52 -1.86 14.33 19.69
C ASN A 52 -1.88 13.89 21.15
N GLY A 53 -3.03 13.94 21.84
CA GLY A 53 -3.09 13.81 23.29
C GLY A 53 -2.60 12.48 23.84
N ALA A 54 -2.76 11.37 23.10
CA ALA A 54 -2.24 10.07 23.53
C ALA A 54 -0.72 9.94 23.30
N TRP A 55 -0.16 10.69 22.35
CA TRP A 55 1.30 10.79 22.18
C TRP A 55 1.90 11.62 23.31
N VAL A 56 1.38 12.82 23.57
CA VAL A 56 1.85 13.71 24.65
C VAL A 56 1.89 12.99 25.99
N LYS A 57 0.81 12.27 26.36
CA LYS A 57 0.74 11.48 27.61
C LYS A 57 1.84 10.43 27.77
N ARG A 58 2.45 9.98 26.66
CA ARG A 58 3.49 8.96 26.63
C ARG A 58 4.90 9.55 26.62
N THR A 59 5.05 10.80 26.18
CA THR A 59 6.35 11.40 25.89
C THR A 59 6.70 12.60 26.77
N GLU A 60 5.72 13.21 27.41
CA GLU A 60 5.87 14.34 28.36
C GLU A 60 5.46 13.92 29.78
#